data_AF-A0A7Y2NBF9-F1
#
_entry.id   AF-A0A7Y2NBF9-F1
#
_cell.length_a   1.000
_cell.length_b   1.000
_cell.length_c   1.000
_cell.angle_alpha   90.00
_cell.angle_beta   90.00
_cell.angle_gamma   90.00
#
_symmetry.space_group_name_H-M   'P 1'
#
loop_
_entity.id
_entity.type
_entity.pdbx_description
1 polymer ?
#
loop_
_entity_poly.entity_id
_entity_poly.type
_entity_poly.pdbx_seq_one_letter_code
_entity_poly.pdbx_strand_id
1 'polypeptide(L)'
;MSLRLAFAALLVISACTSSAPPDPARVDTCDDLVSAATKLVEQYLDAVQGQPLEILTGEAPPTERIVELDAVSTGFDRRVAELNCDPAEINAGVVANLGDVVPTDPAGELLLDIVRGGATVPTPTVPPTDDATSTDG
;
A
#
# COMPACT_ATOMS: atom_id res chain seq x y z
N MET A 1 8.61 53.55 20.23
CA MET A 1 9.65 52.81 19.50
C MET A 1 9.75 51.43 20.15
N SER A 2 8.94 50.46 19.73
CA SER A 2 9.25 49.43 18.69
C SER A 2 10.55 48.70 19.02
N LEU A 3 10.54 47.41 19.37
CA LEU A 3 10.25 46.32 18.43
C LEU A 3 9.81 45.06 19.21
N ARG A 4 8.58 44.58 19.00
CA ARG A 4 8.14 43.25 19.42
C ARG A 4 8.71 42.25 18.40
N LEU A 5 9.68 41.43 18.81
CA LEU A 5 10.13 40.28 18.02
C LEU A 5 8.95 39.31 17.89
N ALA A 6 8.31 39.36 16.72
CA ALA A 6 7.39 38.34 16.26
C ALA A 6 8.22 37.08 15.94
N PHE A 7 8.33 36.17 16.90
CA PHE A 7 8.76 34.82 16.62
C PHE A 7 7.62 34.11 15.90
N ALA A 8 7.78 34.04 14.58
CA ALA A 8 7.04 33.17 13.70
C ALA A 8 7.26 31.72 14.13
N ALA A 9 6.31 31.18 14.89
CA ALA A 9 6.12 29.75 15.02
C ALA A 9 4.86 29.38 14.23
N LEU A 10 5.00 29.41 12.90
CA LEU A 10 4.12 28.65 12.01
C LEU A 10 4.32 27.17 12.36
N LEU A 11 3.61 26.67 13.37
CA LEU A 11 3.34 25.26 13.52
C LEU A 11 2.29 24.87 12.46
N VAL A 12 2.68 24.91 11.19
CA VAL A 12 2.00 24.17 10.13
C VAL A 12 2.52 22.74 10.21
N ILE A 13 2.22 22.06 11.32
CA ILE A 13 2.28 20.60 11.36
C ILE A 13 0.96 20.18 10.70
N SER A 14 0.94 20.26 9.37
CA SER A 14 -0.09 19.66 8.52
C SER A 14 0.17 18.14 8.50
N ALA A 15 0.10 17.50 9.66
CA ALA A 15 0.18 16.05 9.82
C ALA A 15 -1.19 15.38 9.56
N CYS A 16 -1.92 15.88 8.56
CA CYS A 16 -3.04 15.18 7.94
C CYS A 16 -2.61 14.75 6.53
N THR A 17 -1.53 13.99 6.45
CA THR A 17 -1.23 13.19 5.26
C THR A 17 -1.31 11.72 5.63
N SER A 18 -2.37 11.34 6.35
CA SER A 18 -3.04 10.07 6.03
C SER A 18 -3.58 10.22 4.61
N SER A 19 -2.69 10.16 3.62
CA SER A 19 -3.11 10.06 2.24
C SER A 19 -3.92 8.78 2.16
N ALA A 20 -5.23 8.93 2.01
CA ALA A 20 -6.10 7.80 1.73
C ALA A 20 -5.47 6.97 0.61
N PRO A 21 -5.63 5.65 0.65
CA PRO A 21 -5.13 4.82 -0.42
C PRO A 21 -5.69 5.31 -1.77
N PRO A 22 -4.89 5.22 -2.84
CA PRO A 22 -5.33 5.66 -4.15
C PRO A 22 -6.60 4.91 -4.55
N ASP A 23 -7.58 5.63 -5.10
CA ASP A 23 -8.86 5.04 -5.53
C ASP A 23 -8.75 4.57 -6.99
N PRO A 24 -8.65 3.25 -7.25
CA PRO A 24 -8.47 2.73 -8.61
C PRO A 24 -9.65 3.06 -9.53
N ALA A 25 -10.85 3.32 -8.99
CA ALA A 25 -12.01 3.67 -9.80
C ALA A 25 -11.90 5.06 -10.47
N ARG A 26 -10.96 5.90 -10.03
CA ARG A 26 -10.74 7.27 -10.56
C ARG A 26 -9.61 7.36 -11.57
N VAL A 27 -9.00 6.24 -11.93
CA VAL A 27 -7.87 6.18 -12.85
C VAL A 27 -8.38 5.98 -14.26
N ASP A 28 -8.05 6.87 -15.20
CA ASP A 28 -8.60 6.84 -16.56
C ASP A 28 -7.62 6.35 -17.63
N THR A 29 -6.34 6.22 -17.29
CA THR A 29 -5.27 5.83 -18.22
C THR A 29 -4.33 4.78 -17.60
N CYS A 30 -3.62 4.03 -18.44
CA CYS A 30 -2.62 3.07 -17.95
C CYS A 30 -1.44 3.76 -17.24
N ASP A 31 -1.05 4.96 -17.67
CA ASP A 31 0.03 5.74 -17.03
C ASP A 31 -0.39 6.25 -15.64
N ASP A 32 -1.64 6.71 -15.51
CA ASP A 32 -2.19 7.09 -14.20
C ASP A 32 -2.33 5.86 -13.29
N LEU A 33 -2.57 4.69 -13.87
CA LEU A 33 -2.64 3.42 -13.14
C LEU A 33 -1.28 3.02 -12.59
N VAL A 34 -0.20 3.15 -13.38
CA VAL A 34 1.18 2.99 -12.90
C VAL A 34 1.46 3.94 -11.74
N SER A 35 1.11 5.21 -11.88
CA SER A 35 1.36 6.23 -10.85
C SER A 35 0.60 5.94 -9.56
N ALA A 36 -0.65 5.50 -9.67
CA ALA A 36 -1.49 5.18 -8.52
C ALA A 36 -1.10 3.84 -7.87
N ALA A 37 -0.70 2.83 -8.65
CA ALA A 37 -0.16 1.57 -8.14
C ALA A 37 1.21 1.77 -7.44
N THR A 38 2.06 2.65 -7.95
CA THR A 38 3.32 3.04 -7.29
C THR A 38 3.05 3.60 -5.89
N LYS A 39 2.10 4.53 -5.78
CA LYS A 39 1.69 5.09 -4.47
C LYS A 39 1.10 4.03 -3.54
N LEU A 40 0.39 3.04 -4.08
CA LEU A 40 -0.12 1.93 -3.29
C LEU A 40 1.04 1.11 -2.69
N VAL A 41 2.07 0.80 -3.49
CA VAL A 41 3.26 0.09 -3.01
C VAL A 41 4.04 0.90 -1.98
N GLU A 42 4.18 2.21 -2.16
CA GLU A 42 4.78 3.11 -1.16
C GLU A 42 4.01 3.03 0.18
N GLN A 43 2.67 3.05 0.14
CA GLN A 43 1.85 2.91 1.35
C GLN A 43 1.97 1.52 1.99
N TYR A 44 2.15 0.47 1.19
CA TYR A 44 2.47 -0.86 1.73
C TYR A 44 3.83 -0.88 2.41
N LEU A 45 4.85 -0.26 1.82
CA LEU A 45 6.19 -0.16 2.43
C LEU A 45 6.13 0.53 3.79
N ASP A 46 5.39 1.65 3.88
CA ASP A 46 5.17 2.34 5.16
C ASP A 46 4.39 1.47 6.17
N ALA A 47 3.39 0.70 5.70
CA ALA A 47 2.56 -0.14 6.57
C ALA A 47 3.29 -1.37 7.10
N VAL A 48 4.26 -1.90 6.36
CA VAL A 48 5.05 -3.07 6.74
C VAL A 48 6.33 -2.68 7.47
N GLN A 49 6.72 -1.41 7.43
CA GLN A 49 7.90 -0.91 8.14
C GLN A 49 7.79 -1.19 9.64
N GLY A 50 8.78 -1.91 10.17
CA GLY A 50 8.82 -2.30 11.58
C GLY A 50 7.82 -3.40 11.96
N GLN A 51 7.14 -4.01 10.99
CA GLN A 51 6.33 -5.20 11.21
C GLN A 51 7.18 -6.47 11.18
N PRO A 52 6.77 -7.54 11.89
CA PRO A 52 7.37 -8.86 11.75
C PRO A 52 7.24 -9.40 10.32
N LEU A 53 8.27 -10.12 9.85
CA LEU A 53 8.29 -10.74 8.52
C LEU A 53 7.16 -11.76 8.34
N GLU A 54 6.75 -12.38 9.44
CA GLU A 54 5.66 -13.35 9.53
C GLU A 54 4.34 -12.79 8.95
N ILE A 55 4.12 -11.47 8.99
CA ILE A 55 2.94 -10.85 8.38
C ILE A 55 3.00 -10.93 6.84
N LEU A 56 4.18 -10.76 6.24
CA LEU A 56 4.37 -10.81 4.79
C LEU A 56 4.43 -12.24 4.25
N THR A 57 4.88 -13.19 5.06
CA THR A 57 4.91 -14.62 4.71
C THR A 57 3.57 -15.32 4.95
N GLY A 58 2.61 -14.65 5.61
CA GLY A 58 1.30 -15.20 5.97
C GLY A 58 1.32 -16.10 7.21
N GLU A 59 2.42 -16.12 7.95
CA GLU A 59 2.57 -16.86 9.21
C GLU A 59 1.95 -16.12 10.41
N ALA A 60 1.70 -14.82 10.27
CA ALA A 60 0.98 -13.98 11.22
C ALA A 60 -0.18 -13.23 10.53
N PRO A 61 -1.26 -12.92 11.26
CA PRO A 61 -2.36 -12.14 10.71
C PRO A 61 -1.89 -10.71 10.35
N PRO A 62 -2.36 -10.15 9.23
CA PRO A 62 -1.99 -8.80 8.82
C PRO A 62 -2.61 -7.74 9.74
N THR A 63 -2.01 -6.57 9.75
CA THR A 63 -2.61 -5.40 10.39
C THR A 63 -3.82 -4.91 9.58
N GLU A 64 -4.75 -4.22 10.23
CA GLU A 64 -5.92 -3.62 9.57
C GLU A 64 -5.51 -2.75 8.37
N ARG A 65 -4.41 -2.00 8.51
CA ARG A 65 -3.88 -1.17 7.43
C ARG A 65 -3.43 -1.98 6.21
N ILE A 66 -2.79 -3.13 6.41
CA ILE A 66 -2.37 -4.02 5.33
C ILE A 66 -3.60 -4.63 4.64
N VAL A 67 -4.64 -4.99 5.41
CA VAL A 67 -5.91 -5.49 4.87
C VAL A 67 -6.62 -4.44 4.00
N GLU A 68 -6.65 -3.17 4.45
CA GLU A 68 -7.22 -2.08 3.66
C GLU A 68 -6.48 -1.89 2.32
N LEU A 69 -5.15 -1.94 2.35
CA LEU A 69 -4.33 -1.78 1.15
C LEU A 69 -4.52 -2.94 0.16
N ASP A 70 -4.79 -4.15 0.68
CA ASP A 70 -5.07 -5.34 -0.12
C ASP A 70 -6.45 -5.30 -0.80
N ALA A 71 -7.45 -4.79 -0.09
CA ALA A 71 -8.74 -4.52 -0.71
C ALA A 71 -8.63 -3.49 -1.86
N VAL A 72 -7.73 -2.51 -1.71
CA VAL A 72 -7.46 -1.51 -2.76
C VAL A 72 -6.70 -2.13 -3.93
N SER A 73 -5.70 -2.98 -3.69
CA SER A 73 -4.92 -3.65 -4.75
C SER A 73 -5.80 -4.48 -5.68
N THR A 74 -6.80 -5.19 -5.13
CA THR A 74 -7.80 -5.93 -5.92
C THR A 74 -8.58 -5.01 -6.87
N GLY A 75 -8.82 -3.76 -6.45
CA GLY A 75 -9.46 -2.74 -7.30
C GLY A 75 -8.59 -2.31 -8.48
N PHE A 76 -7.27 -2.32 -8.33
CA PHE A 76 -6.32 -2.04 -9.43
C PHE A 76 -6.33 -3.15 -10.48
N ASP A 77 -6.31 -4.43 -10.07
CA ASP A 77 -6.37 -5.56 -11.01
C ASP A 77 -7.61 -5.50 -11.89
N ARG A 78 -8.76 -5.20 -11.28
CA ARG A 78 -10.00 -4.98 -12.03
C ARG A 78 -9.86 -3.80 -13.00
N ARG A 79 -9.25 -2.69 -12.57
CA ARG A 79 -9.11 -1.49 -13.40
C ARG A 79 -8.15 -1.71 -14.58
N VAL A 80 -7.08 -2.48 -14.39
CA VAL A 80 -6.16 -2.93 -15.46
C VAL A 80 -6.96 -3.65 -16.54
N ALA A 81 -7.83 -4.59 -16.14
CA ALA A 81 -8.68 -5.33 -17.08
C ALA A 81 -9.70 -4.42 -17.79
N GLU A 82 -10.33 -3.48 -17.08
CA GLU A 82 -11.30 -2.54 -17.66
C GLU A 82 -10.67 -1.60 -18.70
N LEU A 83 -9.47 -1.09 -18.42
CA LEU A 83 -8.73 -0.20 -19.31
C LEU A 83 -7.97 -0.94 -20.42
N ASN A 84 -7.97 -2.28 -20.41
CA ASN A 84 -7.15 -3.14 -21.28
C ASN A 84 -5.66 -2.80 -21.24
N CYS A 85 -5.14 -2.47 -20.06
CA CYS A 85 -3.71 -2.28 -19.86
C CYS A 85 -3.01 -3.65 -19.79
N ASP A 86 -1.77 -3.72 -20.25
CA ASP A 86 -0.95 -4.92 -20.08
C ASP A 86 -0.43 -4.97 -18.61
N PRO A 87 -0.77 -6.01 -17.82
CA PRO A 87 -0.27 -6.15 -16.46
C PRO A 87 1.25 -6.13 -16.36
N ALA A 88 1.96 -6.66 -17.37
CA ALA A 88 3.42 -6.66 -17.39
C ALA A 88 3.99 -5.23 -17.56
N GLU A 89 3.35 -4.40 -18.39
CA GLU A 89 3.74 -3.00 -18.57
C GLU A 89 3.45 -2.18 -17.31
N ILE A 90 2.31 -2.42 -16.66
CA ILE A 90 1.97 -1.78 -15.38
C ILE A 90 3.01 -2.13 -14.32
N ASN A 91 3.34 -3.42 -14.17
CA ASN A 91 4.33 -3.87 -13.20
C ASN A 91 5.72 -3.29 -13.49
N ALA A 92 6.15 -3.29 -14.76
CA ALA A 92 7.42 -2.69 -15.17
C ALA A 92 7.47 -1.19 -14.86
N GLY A 93 6.37 -0.47 -15.10
CA GLY A 93 6.23 0.94 -14.77
C GLY A 93 6.31 1.20 -13.27
N VAL A 94 5.64 0.39 -12.45
CA VAL A 94 5.70 0.49 -10.97
C VAL A 94 7.12 0.25 -10.49
N VAL A 95 7.77 -0.83 -10.94
CA VAL A 95 9.15 -1.15 -10.57
C VAL A 95 10.12 -0.05 -10.97
N ALA A 96 9.96 0.54 -12.16
CA ALA A 96 10.79 1.65 -12.62
C ALA A 96 10.66 2.89 -11.73
N ASN A 97 9.45 3.20 -11.24
CA ASN A 97 9.22 4.33 -10.33
C ASN A 97 9.69 4.06 -8.89
N LEU A 98 9.87 2.80 -8.50
CA LEU A 98 10.40 2.39 -7.18
C LEU A 98 11.93 2.17 -7.17
N GLY A 99 12.62 2.49 -8.26
CA GLY A 99 14.06 2.19 -8.44
C GLY A 99 14.96 2.78 -7.35
N ASP A 100 14.61 3.95 -6.82
CA ASP A 100 15.38 4.65 -5.80
C ASP A 100 14.89 4.38 -4.36
N VAL A 101 13.83 3.58 -4.20
CA VAL A 101 13.29 3.25 -2.88
C VAL A 101 14.17 2.19 -2.23
N VAL A 102 14.76 2.56 -1.09
CA VAL A 102 15.60 1.70 -0.25
C VAL A 102 14.94 1.58 1.12
N PRO A 103 14.38 0.40 1.45
CA PRO A 103 13.82 0.13 2.77
C PRO A 103 14.89 0.16 3.84
N THR A 104 14.48 0.41 5.08
CA THR A 104 15.40 0.46 6.23
C THR A 104 15.28 -0.76 7.14
N ASP A 105 14.38 -1.67 6.79
CA ASP A 105 14.05 -2.86 7.57
C ASP A 105 13.78 -4.09 6.67
N PRO A 106 13.94 -5.31 7.20
CA PRO A 106 13.82 -6.53 6.41
C PRO A 106 12.45 -6.77 5.77
N ALA A 107 11.36 -6.27 6.38
CA ALA A 107 10.01 -6.46 5.84
C ALA A 107 9.80 -5.60 4.60
N GLY A 108 10.23 -4.33 4.64
CA GLY A 108 10.25 -3.50 3.44
C GLY A 108 11.17 -4.04 2.34
N GLU A 109 12.33 -4.63 2.69
CA GLU A 109 13.23 -5.28 1.72
C GLU A 109 12.54 -6.46 1.02
N LEU A 110 11.90 -7.35 1.77
CA LEU A 110 11.16 -8.50 1.24
C LEU A 110 10.01 -8.05 0.31
N LEU A 111 9.23 -7.05 0.73
CA LEU A 111 8.13 -6.53 -0.07
C LEU A 111 8.61 -5.98 -1.42
N LEU A 112 9.71 -5.21 -1.43
CA LEU A 112 10.29 -4.72 -2.69
C LEU A 112 10.83 -5.84 -3.57
N ASP A 113 11.41 -6.89 -2.98
CA ASP A 113 11.89 -8.04 -3.74
C ASP A 113 10.72 -8.77 -4.44
N ILE A 114 9.60 -8.94 -3.75
CA ILE A 114 8.36 -9.51 -4.31
C ILE A 114 7.83 -8.66 -5.48
N VAL A 115 7.71 -7.34 -5.28
CA VAL A 115 7.21 -6.40 -6.31
C VAL A 115 8.15 -6.38 -7.52
N ARG A 116 9.47 -6.32 -7.29
CA ARG A 116 10.49 -6.34 -8.36
C ARG A 116 10.56 -7.69 -9.08
N GLY A 117 10.27 -8.79 -8.38
CA GLY A 117 10.16 -10.14 -8.93
C GLY A 117 8.90 -10.37 -9.77
N GLY A 118 7.97 -9.41 -9.80
CA GLY A 118 6.69 -9.54 -10.50
C GLY A 118 5.76 -10.59 -9.86
N ALA A 119 6.03 -10.92 -8.59
CA ALA A 119 5.19 -11.82 -7.82
C ALA A 119 4.08 -11.01 -7.12
N THR A 120 2.89 -11.59 -7.05
CA THR A 120 1.82 -11.06 -6.19
C THR A 120 2.27 -11.15 -4.73
N VAL A 121 2.06 -10.07 -3.98
CA VAL A 121 2.22 -10.11 -2.52
C VAL A 121 1.31 -11.21 -2.00
N PRO A 122 1.82 -12.18 -1.22
CA PRO A 122 0.99 -13.25 -0.67
C PRO A 122 -0.18 -12.64 0.07
N THR A 123 -1.40 -12.94 -0.37
CA THR A 123 -2.60 -12.49 0.34
C THR A 123 -2.60 -13.18 1.71
N PRO A 124 -2.59 -12.43 2.82
CA PRO A 124 -2.66 -13.06 4.12
C PRO A 124 -3.98 -13.81 4.22
N THR A 125 -3.90 -15.11 4.45
CA THR A 125 -5.10 -15.93 4.56
C THR A 125 -5.76 -15.61 5.91
N VAL A 126 -6.80 -14.78 5.90
CA VAL A 126 -7.66 -14.63 7.06
C VAL A 126 -8.32 -15.99 7.29
N PRO A 127 -8.08 -16.67 8.43
CA PRO A 127 -8.79 -17.91 8.71
C PRO A 127 -10.29 -17.60 8.69
N PRO A 128 -11.12 -18.45 8.06
CA PRO A 128 -12.56 -18.24 8.09
C PRO A 128 -13.00 -18.16 9.56
N THR A 129 -13.63 -17.05 9.93
CA THR A 129 -14.30 -16.94 11.22
C THR A 129 -15.43 -17.96 11.18
N ASP A 130 -15.26 -19.09 11.87
CA ASP A 130 -16.34 -20.04 12.15
C ASP A 130 -17.36 -19.38 13.09
N ASP A 131 -18.09 -18.37 12.60
CA ASP A 131 -19.31 -17.89 13.19
C ASP A 131 -20.44 -18.87 12.83
N ALA A 132 -20.38 -20.03 13.48
CA ALA A 132 -21.53 -20.89 13.65
C ALA A 132 -21.77 -21.04 15.16
N THR A 133 -22.32 -19.99 15.76
CA THR A 133 -23.15 -20.11 16.96
C THR A 133 -24.35 -21.00 16.62
N SER A 134 -24.14 -22.32 16.61
CA SER A 134 -25.23 -23.30 16.63
C SER A 134 -25.78 -23.32 18.06
N THR A 135 -26.58 -22.31 18.39
CA THR A 135 -27.48 -22.36 19.53
C THR A 135 -28.73 -23.08 19.06
N ASP A 136 -28.85 -24.36 19.38
CA ASP A 136 -30.15 -25.01 19.51
C ASP A 136 -30.04 -26.05 20.63
N GLY A 137 -30.78 -25.77 21.70
CA GLY A 137 -31.07 -26.70 22.79
C GLY A 137 -32.50 -27.21 22.70
#